data_AF-A0A936SCY6-F1
#
_entry.id   AF-A0A936SCY6-F1
#
_cell.length_a   1.000
_cell.length_b   1.000
_cell.length_c   1.000
_cell.angle_alpha   90.00
_cell.angle_beta   90.00
_cell.angle_gamma   90.00
#
_symmetry.space_group_name_H-M   'P 1'
#
loop_
_entity.id
_entity.type
_entity.pdbx_description
1 polymer ?
#
loop_
_entity_poly.entity_id
_entity_poly.type
_entity_poly.pdbx_seq_one_letter_code
_entity_poly.pdbx_strand_id
1 'polypeptide(L)'
;MICKIFMLAVAAGFLTVATVCLAQDVITSSTPYPIARNDRELLGLKLRPETLAIVKEIEAKTRKPIVAEFNKQPKFQLGVSFIDEQNGQAIVSLDPALEEDRNKLEAVFTHELLHLRLTVNGYPGFIWSPIVRTAKGLAIDVEQSNINDLRSIIEHRVFRDVMIKYDIYKFIDLAGDTAALAKRNRGKEAGQADVINYVRAILEYPDPLDIATVRQIYNANGWQSSITDGAKIAAIINHSAIATPNDIENVFIRCVAVLYPPPSSAYAFSLTLDMTNKYFRRMALNIGRVAKRRK
;
A
#
# COMPACT_ATOMS: atom_id res chain seq x y z
N MET A 1 19.92 58.81 -24.09
CA MET A 1 18.83 59.48 -23.37
C MET A 1 18.77 58.90 -21.96
N ILE A 2 19.06 59.78 -20.97
CA ILE A 2 18.53 59.85 -19.59
C ILE A 2 18.57 58.53 -18.77
N CYS A 3 19.52 58.25 -17.86
CA CYS A 3 20.00 58.94 -16.65
C CYS A 3 19.14 58.69 -15.38
N LYS A 4 19.87 58.50 -14.25
CA LYS A 4 19.51 58.44 -12.81
C LYS A 4 19.25 57.03 -12.25
N ILE A 5 20.12 56.42 -11.42
CA ILE A 5 20.73 56.83 -10.13
C ILE A 5 19.70 57.31 -9.11
N PHE A 6 19.46 56.51 -8.07
CA PHE A 6 19.29 57.00 -6.69
C PHE A 6 19.75 55.91 -5.69
N MET A 7 20.90 56.18 -5.05
CA MET A 7 21.21 55.70 -3.71
C MET A 7 20.26 56.38 -2.71
N LEU A 8 19.89 55.70 -1.62
CA LEU A 8 19.96 56.30 -0.28
C LEU A 8 19.75 55.25 0.81
N ALA A 9 20.77 55.12 1.66
CA ALA A 9 20.74 54.47 2.95
C ALA A 9 20.43 55.52 4.04
N VAL A 10 19.61 55.16 5.03
CA VAL A 10 19.52 55.77 6.39
C VAL A 10 18.94 54.64 7.28
N ALA A 11 19.70 53.96 8.13
CA ALA A 11 20.28 54.33 9.44
C ALA A 11 19.26 54.44 10.59
N ALA A 12 19.47 53.53 11.56
CA ALA A 12 19.35 53.67 13.01
C ALA A 12 18.01 54.03 13.69
N GLY A 13 17.71 53.30 14.78
CA GLY A 13 16.69 53.70 15.75
C GLY A 13 16.42 52.64 16.82
N PHE A 14 17.23 52.67 17.88
CA PHE A 14 17.04 51.93 19.13
C PHE A 14 15.74 52.33 19.88
N LEU A 15 15.27 51.41 20.73
CA LEU A 15 14.82 51.58 22.13
C LEU A 15 13.37 51.15 22.46
N THR A 16 13.31 50.00 23.15
CA THR A 16 12.47 49.62 24.31
C THR A 16 11.08 50.22 24.52
N VAL A 17 10.08 49.34 24.59
CA VAL A 17 9.03 49.42 25.61
C VAL A 17 8.84 48.02 26.22
N ALA A 18 9.01 47.95 27.53
CA ALA A 18 8.71 46.80 28.37
C ALA A 18 7.19 46.60 28.45
N THR A 19 6.74 45.35 28.41
CA THR A 19 5.39 45.00 28.87
C THR A 19 5.47 43.73 29.70
N VAL A 20 5.48 43.98 31.01
CA VAL A 20 4.76 43.31 32.09
C VAL A 20 4.37 41.84 31.87
N CYS A 21 4.93 41.01 32.74
CA CYS A 21 4.54 39.65 33.07
C CYS A 21 3.02 39.44 33.17
N LEU A 22 2.51 38.46 32.43
CA LEU A 22 1.46 37.58 32.94
C LEU A 22 2.04 36.17 32.97
N ALA A 23 2.29 35.71 34.19
CA ALA A 23 2.46 34.32 34.52
C ALA A 23 1.22 33.56 34.03
N GLN A 24 1.40 32.74 32.99
CA GLN A 24 0.55 31.58 32.80
C GLN A 24 1.36 30.39 33.30
N ASP A 25 0.77 29.69 34.25
CA ASP A 25 1.24 28.44 34.79
C ASP A 25 1.72 27.53 33.65
N VAL A 26 3.04 27.38 33.54
CA VAL A 26 3.61 26.23 32.86
C VAL A 26 3.26 25.05 33.75
N ILE A 27 2.06 24.51 33.55
CA ILE A 27 1.76 23.15 33.92
C ILE A 27 2.80 22.33 33.17
N THR A 28 3.82 21.92 33.91
CA THR A 28 4.68 20.79 33.61
C THR A 28 3.73 19.61 33.44
N SER A 29 3.18 19.42 32.24
CA SER A 29 2.53 18.17 31.90
C SER A 29 3.64 17.15 31.95
N SER A 30 3.66 16.41 33.05
CA SER A 30 4.46 15.23 33.26
C SER A 30 4.48 14.46 31.94
N THR A 31 5.67 14.33 31.35
CA THR A 31 5.92 13.35 30.31
C THR A 31 5.30 12.03 30.79
N PRO A 32 4.30 11.45 30.09
CA PRO A 32 3.83 10.14 30.45
C PRO A 32 5.00 9.20 30.14
N TYR A 33 5.67 8.73 31.18
CA TYR A 33 6.49 7.54 31.08
C TYR A 33 5.60 6.42 30.55
N PRO A 34 6.04 5.64 29.55
CA PRO A 34 5.18 4.67 28.92
C PRO A 34 4.79 3.61 29.95
N ILE A 35 3.50 3.55 30.24
CA ILE A 35 2.87 2.40 30.89
C ILE A 35 3.36 1.16 30.12
N ALA A 36 3.93 0.19 30.83
CA ALA A 36 4.37 -1.06 30.24
C ALA A 36 3.19 -1.68 29.46
N ARG A 37 3.26 -1.63 28.13
CA ARG A 37 2.17 -1.88 27.16
C ARG A 37 1.86 -3.38 26.97
N ASN A 38 1.62 -4.12 28.04
CA ASN A 38 1.15 -5.50 27.90
C ASN A 38 -0.38 -5.60 27.76
N ASP A 39 -1.14 -4.56 28.14
CA ASP A 39 -2.62 -4.62 28.23
C ASP A 39 -3.36 -3.55 27.40
N ARG A 40 -2.71 -2.95 26.39
CA ARG A 40 -3.38 -1.94 25.55
C ARG A 40 -4.39 -2.62 24.61
N GLU A 41 -5.67 -2.33 24.80
CA GLU A 41 -6.71 -2.66 23.82
C GLU A 41 -6.56 -1.77 22.58
N LEU A 42 -6.68 -2.37 21.39
CA LEU A 42 -6.70 -1.69 20.10
C LEU A 42 -8.06 -1.95 19.46
N LEU A 43 -8.82 -0.90 19.13
CA LEU A 43 -10.20 -1.03 18.64
C LEU A 43 -11.11 -1.84 19.60
N GLY A 44 -10.85 -1.77 20.91
CA GLY A 44 -11.54 -2.58 21.93
C GLY A 44 -11.26 -4.08 21.83
N LEU A 45 -10.23 -4.50 21.08
CA LEU A 45 -9.79 -5.89 21.01
C LEU A 45 -8.77 -6.20 22.11
N LYS A 46 -8.99 -7.31 22.81
CA LYS A 46 -7.95 -8.06 23.50
C LYS A 46 -7.30 -9.01 22.51
N LEU A 47 -6.17 -8.58 21.94
CA LEU A 47 -5.49 -9.31 20.87
C LEU A 47 -5.00 -10.69 21.36
N ARG A 48 -5.09 -11.69 20.48
CA ARG A 48 -4.43 -12.98 20.72
C ARG A 48 -2.91 -12.79 20.83
N PRO A 49 -2.20 -13.65 21.57
CA PRO A 49 -0.76 -13.51 21.82
C PRO A 49 0.07 -13.34 20.55
N GLU A 50 -0.30 -14.02 19.46
CA GLU A 50 0.42 -13.96 18.20
C GLU A 50 0.20 -12.64 17.46
N THR A 51 -1.02 -12.11 17.44
CA THR A 51 -1.32 -10.79 16.87
C THR A 51 -0.64 -9.70 17.69
N LEU A 52 -0.64 -9.82 19.02
CA LEU A 52 0.09 -8.93 19.91
C LEU A 52 1.61 -8.97 19.67
N ALA A 53 2.17 -10.14 19.35
CA ALA A 53 3.59 -10.25 19.00
C ALA A 53 3.94 -9.48 17.73
N ILE A 54 3.06 -9.49 16.71
CA ILE A 54 3.23 -8.70 15.49
C ILE A 54 3.17 -7.20 15.80
N VAL A 55 2.21 -6.76 16.64
CA VAL A 55 2.14 -5.37 17.10
C VAL A 55 3.45 -4.96 17.77
N LYS A 56 3.94 -5.75 18.73
CA LYS A 56 5.19 -5.47 19.45
C LYS A 56 6.40 -5.41 18.52
N GLU A 57 6.48 -6.27 17.51
CA GLU A 57 7.54 -6.22 16.51
C GLU A 57 7.53 -4.90 15.72
N ILE A 58 6.34 -4.48 15.25
CA ILE A 58 6.18 -3.23 14.49
C ILE A 58 6.48 -2.01 15.37
N GLU A 59 5.96 -1.97 16.60
CA GLU A 59 6.23 -0.87 17.53
C GLU A 59 7.72 -0.78 17.89
N ALA A 60 8.41 -1.92 18.05
CA ALA A 60 9.85 -1.94 18.30
C ALA A 60 10.66 -1.37 17.12
N LYS A 61 10.26 -1.69 15.88
CA LYS A 61 10.92 -1.21 14.66
C LYS A 61 10.63 0.26 14.36
N THR A 62 9.41 0.71 14.58
CA THR A 62 9.01 2.12 14.38
C THR A 62 9.36 3.01 15.56
N ARG A 63 9.67 2.42 16.73
CA ARG A 63 9.87 3.10 18.02
C ARG A 63 8.66 3.95 18.44
N LYS A 64 7.47 3.61 17.94
CA LYS A 64 6.23 4.35 18.14
C LYS A 64 5.07 3.39 18.41
N PRO A 65 4.04 3.81 19.17
CA PRO A 65 2.79 3.06 19.24
C PRO A 65 2.14 2.95 17.87
N ILE A 66 1.58 1.78 17.57
CA ILE A 66 0.60 1.64 16.49
C ILE A 66 -0.64 2.46 16.87
N VAL A 67 -1.20 3.15 15.89
CA VAL A 67 -2.54 3.74 15.98
C VAL A 67 -3.50 2.83 15.22
N ALA A 68 -4.59 2.49 15.87
CA ALA A 68 -5.67 1.72 15.27
C ALA A 68 -6.96 2.53 15.40
N GLU A 69 -7.64 2.78 14.30
CA GLU A 69 -8.84 3.61 14.24
C GLU A 69 -9.91 3.01 13.34
N PHE A 70 -11.15 3.44 13.56
CA PHE A 70 -12.24 3.19 12.63
C PHE A 70 -12.39 4.38 11.69
N ASN A 71 -12.42 4.09 10.39
CA ASN A 71 -12.67 5.10 9.36
C ASN A 71 -13.45 4.47 8.21
N LYS A 72 -14.35 5.24 7.60
CA LYS A 72 -15.17 4.77 6.49
C LYS A 72 -14.27 4.38 5.31
N GLN A 73 -14.31 3.11 4.93
CA GLN A 73 -13.49 2.61 3.84
C GLN A 73 -14.17 2.82 2.48
N PRO A 74 -13.41 2.87 1.38
CA PRO A 74 -13.94 2.73 0.04
C PRO A 74 -14.79 1.46 -0.10
N LYS A 75 -15.72 1.48 -1.05
CA LYS A 75 -16.58 0.32 -1.31
C LYS A 75 -15.71 -0.91 -1.64
N PHE A 76 -15.98 -2.04 -0.98
CA PHE A 76 -15.23 -3.31 -1.12
C PHE A 76 -13.86 -3.36 -0.42
N GLN A 77 -13.56 -2.40 0.45
CA GLN A 77 -12.38 -2.42 1.31
C GLN A 77 -12.81 -2.52 2.79
N LEU A 78 -12.16 -3.39 3.56
CA LEU A 78 -12.45 -3.58 4.99
C LEU A 78 -11.40 -2.92 5.90
N GLY A 79 -10.22 -2.62 5.36
CA GLY A 79 -9.13 -2.01 6.10
C GLY A 79 -8.03 -1.49 5.19
N VAL A 80 -7.17 -0.66 5.76
CA VAL A 80 -5.92 -0.20 5.18
C VAL A 80 -4.88 -0.01 6.28
N SER A 81 -3.62 -0.17 5.91
CA SER A 81 -2.50 0.14 6.80
C SER A 81 -1.36 0.83 6.07
N PHE A 82 -0.68 1.71 6.80
CA PHE A 82 0.43 2.49 6.27
C PHE A 82 1.33 3.03 7.38
N ILE A 83 2.53 3.47 7.00
CA ILE A 83 3.41 4.25 7.87
C ILE A 83 3.28 5.70 7.45
N ASP A 84 2.92 6.56 8.41
CA ASP A 84 2.81 8.01 8.21
C ASP A 84 4.16 8.59 7.74
N GLU A 85 4.16 9.28 6.60
CA GLU A 85 5.38 9.79 5.97
C GLU A 85 5.97 11.03 6.65
N GLN A 86 5.21 11.68 7.53
CA GLN A 86 5.65 12.85 8.29
C GLN A 86 6.33 12.43 9.59
N ASN A 87 5.77 11.45 10.28
CA ASN A 87 6.19 11.11 11.62
C ASN A 87 6.63 9.63 11.81
N GLY A 88 6.45 8.76 10.83
CA GLY A 88 6.87 7.35 10.89
C GLY A 88 6.02 6.45 11.77
N GLN A 89 4.83 6.89 12.19
CA GLN A 89 3.89 6.08 12.97
C GLN A 89 3.19 5.07 12.08
N ALA A 90 3.08 3.83 12.55
CA ALA A 90 2.27 2.81 11.90
C ALA A 90 0.78 3.01 12.25
N ILE A 91 -0.07 3.03 11.23
CA ILE A 91 -1.50 3.27 11.33
C ILE A 91 -2.24 2.10 10.67
N VAL A 92 -3.28 1.62 11.35
CA VAL A 92 -4.27 0.66 10.83
C VAL A 92 -5.64 1.32 10.93
N SER A 93 -6.33 1.41 9.80
CA SER A 93 -7.65 2.05 9.70
C SER A 93 -8.64 1.03 9.15
N LEU A 94 -9.67 0.70 9.93
CA LEU A 94 -10.63 -0.37 9.61
C LEU A 94 -12.05 0.16 9.40
N ASP A 95 -12.86 -0.57 8.64
CA ASP A 95 -14.27 -0.23 8.45
C ASP A 95 -15.06 -0.35 9.78
N PRO A 96 -15.85 0.67 10.17
CA PRO A 96 -16.65 0.64 11.40
C PRO A 96 -17.64 -0.53 11.46
N ALA A 97 -18.12 -1.04 10.32
CA ALA A 97 -19.06 -2.17 10.27
C ALA A 97 -18.46 -3.47 10.83
N LEU A 98 -17.13 -3.54 11.03
CA LEU A 98 -16.46 -4.67 11.65
C LEU A 98 -16.64 -4.71 13.17
N GLU A 99 -17.05 -3.62 13.82
CA GLU A 99 -17.18 -3.55 15.28
C GLU A 99 -18.15 -4.61 15.84
N GLU A 100 -19.17 -4.97 15.06
CA GLU A 100 -20.20 -5.95 15.43
C GLU A 100 -19.69 -7.40 15.44
N ASP A 101 -18.61 -7.71 14.73
CA ASP A 101 -18.01 -9.04 14.64
C ASP A 101 -16.54 -9.01 15.08
N ARG A 102 -16.31 -9.27 16.36
CA ARG A 102 -14.98 -9.22 16.98
C ARG A 102 -13.97 -10.18 16.33
N ASN A 103 -14.42 -11.35 15.86
CA ASN A 103 -13.52 -12.32 15.22
C ASN A 103 -13.10 -11.81 13.84
N LYS A 104 -14.06 -11.29 13.06
CA LYS A 104 -13.77 -10.67 11.77
C LYS A 104 -12.90 -9.42 11.92
N LEU A 105 -13.17 -8.58 12.93
CA LEU A 105 -12.38 -7.40 13.26
C LEU A 105 -10.93 -7.76 13.53
N GLU A 106 -10.66 -8.73 14.40
CA GLU A 106 -9.28 -9.15 14.69
C GLU A 106 -8.61 -9.79 13.47
N ALA A 107 -9.34 -10.54 12.64
CA ALA A 107 -8.81 -11.12 11.41
C ALA A 107 -8.38 -10.04 10.40
N VAL A 108 -9.22 -9.03 10.15
CA VAL A 108 -8.89 -7.88 9.28
C VAL A 108 -7.76 -7.06 9.89
N PHE A 109 -7.78 -6.81 11.20
CA PHE A 109 -6.69 -6.12 11.89
C PHE A 109 -5.36 -6.87 11.73
N THR A 110 -5.37 -8.19 11.90
CA THR A 110 -4.19 -9.04 11.74
C THR A 110 -3.68 -9.02 10.30
N HIS A 111 -4.59 -9.04 9.31
CA HIS A 111 -4.24 -8.90 7.90
C HIS A 111 -3.47 -7.61 7.62
N GLU A 112 -3.98 -6.48 8.09
CA GLU A 112 -3.32 -5.18 7.94
C GLU A 112 -1.96 -5.11 8.65
N LEU A 113 -1.85 -5.73 9.83
CA LEU A 113 -0.56 -5.82 10.51
C LEU A 113 0.48 -6.63 9.73
N LEU A 114 0.09 -7.62 8.92
CA LEU A 114 1.04 -8.38 8.10
C LEU A 114 1.67 -7.51 7.00
N HIS A 115 0.89 -6.62 6.37
CA HIS A 115 1.40 -5.63 5.42
C HIS A 115 2.39 -4.66 6.08
N LEU A 116 2.05 -4.14 7.26
CA LEU A 116 2.96 -3.30 8.05
C LEU A 116 4.24 -4.04 8.44
N ARG A 117 4.12 -5.31 8.85
CA ARG A 117 5.25 -6.15 9.23
C ARG A 117 6.25 -6.29 8.08
N LEU A 118 5.79 -6.51 6.85
CA LEU A 118 6.67 -6.51 5.68
C LEU A 118 7.35 -5.15 5.48
N THR A 119 6.57 -4.07 5.57
CA THR A 119 7.07 -2.69 5.40
C THR A 119 8.20 -2.37 6.40
N VAL A 120 8.03 -2.66 7.70
CA VAL A 120 9.07 -2.43 8.73
C VAL A 120 10.24 -3.41 8.65
N ASN A 121 10.11 -4.49 7.87
CA ASN A 121 11.20 -5.42 7.55
C ASN A 121 11.89 -5.09 6.20
N GLY A 122 11.62 -3.90 5.65
CA GLY A 122 12.34 -3.37 4.49
C GLY A 122 11.81 -3.83 3.14
N TYR A 123 10.66 -4.52 3.12
CA TYR A 123 9.95 -4.78 1.87
C TYR A 123 9.41 -3.45 1.31
N PRO A 124 9.64 -3.15 0.02
CA PRO A 124 9.33 -1.84 -0.51
C PRO A 124 7.84 -1.61 -0.77
N GLY A 125 7.38 -0.40 -0.49
CA GLY A 125 6.22 0.16 -1.19
C GLY A 125 6.60 0.62 -2.59
N PHE A 126 5.67 0.56 -3.54
CA PHE A 126 5.91 0.96 -4.93
C PHE A 126 5.04 2.14 -5.33
N ILE A 127 5.64 3.13 -5.99
CA ILE A 127 4.92 4.29 -6.53
C ILE A 127 5.28 4.51 -8.00
N TRP A 128 4.38 5.06 -8.80
CA TRP A 128 4.76 5.55 -10.12
C TRP A 128 5.74 6.72 -10.01
N SER A 129 6.77 6.71 -10.86
CA SER A 129 7.58 7.91 -11.08
C SER A 129 6.72 9.00 -11.74
N PRO A 130 6.84 10.28 -11.33
CA PRO A 130 5.93 11.37 -11.71
C PRO A 130 5.85 11.68 -13.22
N ILE A 131 6.71 11.07 -14.05
CA ILE A 131 6.84 11.37 -15.49
C ILE A 131 6.37 10.19 -16.38
N VAL A 132 5.90 9.08 -15.81
CA VAL A 132 5.48 7.93 -16.62
C VAL A 132 4.17 8.23 -17.36
N ARG A 133 4.20 8.11 -18.70
CA ARG A 133 3.00 8.15 -19.55
C ARG A 133 2.55 6.72 -19.85
N THR A 134 1.33 6.36 -19.47
CA THR A 134 0.65 5.13 -19.89
C THR A 134 -0.17 5.39 -21.15
N ALA A 135 -0.77 4.35 -21.71
CA ALA A 135 -1.73 4.48 -22.82
C ALA A 135 -2.92 5.39 -22.50
N LYS A 136 -3.16 5.70 -21.21
CA LYS A 136 -4.27 6.55 -20.73
C LYS A 136 -3.85 7.95 -20.24
N GLY A 137 -2.57 8.31 -20.32
CA GLY A 137 -2.08 9.63 -19.87
C GLY A 137 -0.95 9.52 -18.83
N LEU A 138 -0.74 10.57 -18.04
CA LEU A 138 0.25 10.55 -16.95
C LEU A 138 -0.20 9.59 -15.82
N ALA A 139 0.70 8.74 -15.33
CA ALA A 139 0.40 7.59 -14.46
C ALA A 139 0.07 7.94 -12.99
N ILE A 140 -0.20 9.19 -12.66
CA ILE A 140 -0.06 9.70 -11.28
C ILE A 140 -1.16 9.26 -10.30
N ASP A 141 -2.43 9.12 -10.72
CA ASP A 141 -3.53 8.88 -9.75
C ASP A 141 -4.38 7.63 -10.02
N VAL A 142 -4.80 7.39 -11.27
CA VAL A 142 -5.74 6.29 -11.58
C VAL A 142 -5.05 4.92 -11.57
N GLU A 143 -3.75 4.88 -11.86
CA GLU A 143 -2.99 3.64 -12.01
C GLU A 143 -2.20 3.26 -10.73
N GLN A 144 -2.14 4.16 -9.74
CA GLN A 144 -1.44 3.87 -8.48
C GLN A 144 -2.20 2.83 -7.64
N SER A 145 -3.54 2.81 -7.70
CA SER A 145 -4.33 1.74 -7.07
C SER A 145 -3.95 0.36 -7.62
N ASN A 146 -3.83 0.23 -8.94
CA ASN A 146 -3.41 -1.02 -9.59
C ASN A 146 -2.02 -1.47 -9.13
N ILE A 147 -1.09 -0.53 -8.90
CA ILE A 147 0.23 -0.83 -8.36
C ILE A 147 0.17 -1.30 -6.90
N ASN A 148 -0.65 -0.63 -6.08
CA ASN A 148 -0.86 -1.01 -4.69
C ASN A 148 -1.53 -2.38 -4.57
N ASP A 149 -2.53 -2.67 -5.40
CA ASP A 149 -3.22 -3.96 -5.44
C ASP A 149 -2.27 -5.07 -5.89
N LEU A 150 -1.48 -4.83 -6.93
CA LEU A 150 -0.48 -5.81 -7.39
C LEU A 150 0.58 -6.10 -6.31
N ARG A 151 1.05 -5.06 -5.60
CA ARG A 151 1.93 -5.23 -4.44
C ARG A 151 1.26 -6.11 -3.38
N SER A 152 0.04 -5.77 -2.99
CA SER A 152 -0.72 -6.47 -1.95
C SER A 152 -0.88 -7.96 -2.28
N ILE A 153 -1.20 -8.32 -3.52
CA ILE A 153 -1.30 -9.71 -3.98
C ILE A 153 0.04 -10.46 -3.83
N ILE A 154 1.16 -9.81 -4.13
CA ILE A 154 2.49 -10.40 -3.95
C ILE A 154 2.81 -10.56 -2.46
N GLU A 155 2.44 -9.59 -1.63
CA GLU A 155 2.60 -9.65 -0.17
C GLU A 155 1.76 -10.79 0.44
N HIS A 156 0.53 -10.99 -0.03
CA HIS A 156 -0.32 -12.12 0.36
C HIS A 156 0.36 -13.47 0.10
N ARG A 157 1.12 -13.58 -0.99
CA ARG A 157 1.91 -14.79 -1.27
C ARG A 157 3.01 -15.03 -0.24
N VAL A 158 3.61 -13.97 0.32
CA VAL A 158 4.67 -14.07 1.34
C VAL A 158 4.10 -14.54 2.67
N PHE A 159 2.96 -14.00 3.10
CA PHE A 159 2.36 -14.34 4.39
C PHE A 159 1.15 -15.29 4.30
N ARG A 160 0.97 -15.99 3.18
CA ARG A 160 -0.13 -16.94 2.94
C ARG A 160 -0.31 -17.95 4.06
N ASP A 161 0.78 -18.56 4.53
CA ASP A 161 0.72 -19.58 5.59
C ASP A 161 0.19 -18.99 6.90
N VAL A 162 0.47 -17.71 7.16
CA VAL A 162 -0.04 -16.97 8.31
C VAL A 162 -1.54 -16.69 8.16
N MET A 163 -1.98 -16.31 6.96
CA MET A 163 -3.41 -16.13 6.67
C MET A 163 -4.22 -17.42 6.80
N ILE A 164 -3.67 -18.55 6.36
CA ILE A 164 -4.27 -19.88 6.53
C ILE A 164 -4.35 -20.22 8.02
N LYS A 165 -3.23 -20.06 8.76
CA LYS A 165 -3.16 -20.38 10.19
C LYS A 165 -4.22 -19.64 11.03
N TYR A 166 -4.55 -18.40 10.67
CA TYR A 166 -5.51 -17.58 11.42
C TYR A 166 -6.90 -17.52 10.78
N ASP A 167 -7.20 -18.41 9.82
CA ASP A 167 -8.47 -18.47 9.09
C ASP A 167 -8.88 -17.12 8.48
N ILE A 168 -7.92 -16.26 8.10
CA ILE A 168 -8.18 -14.92 7.59
C ILE A 168 -9.04 -14.99 6.31
N TYR A 169 -8.80 -15.99 5.46
CA TYR A 169 -9.58 -16.24 4.24
C TYR A 169 -11.07 -16.52 4.49
N LYS A 170 -11.45 -17.00 5.68
CA LYS A 170 -12.86 -17.22 6.04
C LYS A 170 -13.61 -15.90 6.24
N PHE A 171 -12.90 -14.89 6.74
CA PHE A 171 -13.47 -13.61 7.18
C PHE A 171 -13.33 -12.52 6.14
N ILE A 172 -12.24 -12.58 5.38
CA ILE A 172 -11.95 -11.69 4.29
C ILE A 172 -12.19 -12.50 3.03
N ASP A 173 -13.38 -12.34 2.48
CA ASP A 173 -13.64 -12.73 1.11
C ASP A 173 -12.86 -11.76 0.20
N LEU A 174 -11.54 -11.98 0.11
CA LEU A 174 -10.63 -11.26 -0.79
C LEU A 174 -11.05 -11.42 -2.25
N ALA A 175 -12.00 -12.31 -2.49
CA ALA A 175 -12.37 -12.89 -3.74
C ALA A 175 -13.72 -12.32 -4.24
N GLY A 176 -14.79 -12.48 -3.46
CA GLY A 176 -16.21 -12.47 -3.86
C GLY A 176 -16.73 -11.31 -4.70
N ASP A 177 -16.08 -10.14 -4.66
CA ASP A 177 -16.52 -8.98 -5.43
C ASP A 177 -16.19 -9.04 -6.92
N THR A 178 -15.23 -9.87 -7.35
CA THR A 178 -14.78 -9.88 -8.76
C THR A 178 -15.91 -10.29 -9.71
N ALA A 179 -16.64 -11.37 -9.39
CA ALA A 179 -17.75 -11.84 -10.23
C ALA A 179 -18.91 -10.84 -10.24
N ALA A 180 -19.24 -10.26 -9.09
CA ALA A 180 -20.30 -9.25 -8.97
C ALA A 180 -19.94 -7.94 -9.68
N LEU A 181 -18.68 -7.50 -9.61
CA LEU A 181 -18.17 -6.34 -10.33
C LEU A 181 -18.16 -6.58 -11.84
N ALA A 182 -17.66 -7.73 -12.29
CA ALA A 182 -17.60 -8.09 -13.71
C ALA A 182 -19.01 -8.18 -14.34
N LYS A 183 -20.00 -8.73 -13.62
CA LYS A 183 -21.40 -8.73 -14.06
C LYS A 183 -21.95 -7.31 -14.20
N ARG A 184 -21.67 -6.42 -13.24
CA ARG A 184 -22.10 -5.00 -13.27
C ARG A 184 -21.43 -4.19 -14.39
N ASN A 185 -20.21 -4.55 -14.76
CA ASN A 185 -19.43 -3.87 -15.79
C ASN A 185 -19.58 -4.48 -17.20
N ARG A 186 -20.54 -5.41 -17.39
CA ARG A 186 -20.80 -6.04 -18.68
C ARG A 186 -20.95 -5.00 -19.80
N GLY A 187 -20.28 -5.25 -20.92
CA GLY A 187 -20.29 -4.38 -22.11
C GLY A 187 -19.31 -3.21 -22.07
N LYS A 188 -18.56 -3.02 -20.98
CA LYS A 188 -17.43 -2.08 -20.93
C LYS A 188 -16.16 -2.75 -21.45
N GLU A 189 -15.23 -1.96 -21.97
CA GLU A 189 -13.88 -2.43 -22.27
C GLU A 189 -13.14 -2.80 -20.98
N ALA A 190 -12.37 -3.90 -21.02
CA ALA A 190 -11.53 -4.31 -19.90
C ALA A 190 -10.36 -3.35 -19.69
N GLY A 191 -10.03 -3.10 -18.43
CA GLY A 191 -8.84 -2.36 -18.00
C GLY A 191 -7.89 -3.19 -17.14
N GLN A 192 -6.82 -2.54 -16.68
CA GLN A 192 -5.79 -3.11 -15.81
C GLN A 192 -6.37 -3.64 -14.49
N ALA A 193 -7.39 -2.96 -13.94
CA ALA A 193 -8.10 -3.42 -12.76
C ALA A 193 -8.77 -4.80 -12.99
N ASP A 194 -9.31 -5.07 -14.18
CA ASP A 194 -9.92 -6.37 -14.49
C ASP A 194 -8.87 -7.48 -14.57
N VAL A 195 -7.66 -7.17 -15.06
CA VAL A 195 -6.50 -8.09 -15.02
C VAL A 195 -6.16 -8.43 -13.57
N ILE A 196 -5.98 -7.42 -12.72
CA ILE A 196 -5.65 -7.57 -11.30
C ILE A 196 -6.71 -8.40 -10.57
N ASN A 197 -7.99 -8.09 -10.77
CA ASN A 197 -9.09 -8.85 -10.17
C ASN A 197 -9.06 -10.32 -10.61
N TYR A 198 -8.68 -10.61 -11.86
CA TYR A 198 -8.50 -11.99 -12.31
C TYR A 198 -7.25 -12.67 -11.72
N VAL A 199 -6.17 -11.92 -11.42
CA VAL A 199 -5.02 -12.43 -10.67
C VAL A 199 -5.44 -12.82 -9.25
N ARG A 200 -6.19 -11.96 -8.55
CA ARG A 200 -6.77 -12.26 -7.24
C ARG A 200 -7.65 -13.50 -7.31
N ALA A 201 -8.46 -13.61 -8.37
CA ALA A 201 -9.25 -14.79 -8.63
C ALA A 201 -8.43 -16.08 -8.58
N ILE A 202 -7.29 -16.11 -9.26
CA ILE A 202 -6.46 -17.31 -9.32
C ILE A 202 -5.72 -17.59 -8.00
N LEU A 203 -5.25 -16.55 -7.30
CA LEU A 203 -4.32 -16.70 -6.19
C LEU A 203 -4.99 -16.74 -4.81
N GLU A 204 -6.16 -16.13 -4.67
CA GLU A 204 -6.78 -15.85 -3.37
C GLU A 204 -8.09 -16.61 -3.16
N TYR A 205 -8.76 -17.07 -4.22
CA TYR A 205 -9.98 -17.86 -4.09
C TYR A 205 -9.66 -19.29 -3.65
N PRO A 206 -10.35 -19.82 -2.62
CA PRO A 206 -10.13 -21.18 -2.17
C PRO A 206 -10.77 -22.23 -3.09
N ASP A 207 -11.88 -21.89 -3.77
CA ASP A 207 -12.65 -22.83 -4.60
C ASP A 207 -12.31 -22.65 -6.11
N PRO A 208 -11.80 -23.70 -6.79
CA PRO A 208 -11.60 -23.68 -8.24
C PRO A 208 -12.87 -23.39 -9.06
N LEU A 209 -14.06 -23.72 -8.54
CA LEU A 209 -15.35 -23.46 -9.22
C LEU A 209 -15.64 -21.96 -9.31
N ASP A 210 -15.24 -21.18 -8.32
CA ASP A 210 -15.39 -19.73 -8.35
C ASP A 210 -14.49 -19.11 -9.42
N ILE A 211 -13.26 -19.61 -9.56
CA ILE A 211 -12.32 -19.19 -10.60
C ILE A 211 -12.90 -19.49 -11.99
N ALA A 212 -13.48 -20.69 -12.16
CA ALA A 212 -14.15 -21.08 -13.40
C ALA A 212 -15.34 -20.16 -13.70
N THR A 213 -16.12 -19.78 -12.67
CA THR A 213 -17.25 -18.85 -12.78
C THR A 213 -16.79 -17.47 -13.22
N VAL A 214 -15.75 -16.91 -12.60
CA VAL A 214 -15.15 -15.62 -13.01
C VAL A 214 -14.69 -15.68 -14.46
N ARG A 215 -14.00 -16.76 -14.86
CA ARG A 215 -13.54 -16.96 -16.25
C ARG A 215 -14.70 -16.97 -17.25
N GLN A 216 -15.80 -17.64 -16.93
CA GLN A 216 -17.00 -17.65 -17.78
C GLN A 216 -17.59 -16.25 -17.95
N ILE A 217 -17.69 -15.47 -16.86
CA ILE A 217 -18.19 -14.09 -16.90
C ILE A 217 -17.27 -13.21 -17.76
N TYR A 218 -15.95 -13.30 -17.58
CA TYR A 218 -14.99 -12.54 -18.37
C TYR A 218 -15.05 -12.89 -19.86
N ASN A 219 -15.20 -14.17 -20.19
CA ASN A 219 -15.40 -14.60 -21.58
C ASN A 219 -16.68 -14.03 -22.17
N ALA A 220 -17.79 -14.05 -21.43
CA ALA A 220 -19.06 -13.48 -21.85
C ALA A 220 -19.02 -11.95 -22.02
N ASN A 221 -18.09 -11.28 -21.34
CA ASN A 221 -17.84 -9.84 -21.47
C ASN A 221 -16.85 -9.48 -22.60
N GLY A 222 -16.21 -10.47 -23.24
CA GLY A 222 -15.17 -10.20 -24.25
C GLY A 222 -13.82 -9.79 -23.66
N TRP A 223 -13.52 -10.17 -22.42
CA TRP A 223 -12.31 -9.77 -21.68
C TRP A 223 -11.20 -10.83 -21.73
N GLN A 224 -11.00 -11.47 -22.88
CA GLN A 224 -10.03 -12.55 -23.05
C GLN A 224 -8.59 -12.11 -22.77
N SER A 225 -8.24 -10.86 -23.05
CA SER A 225 -6.92 -10.29 -22.71
C SER A 225 -6.69 -10.30 -21.20
N SER A 226 -7.66 -9.88 -20.40
CA SER A 226 -7.54 -9.88 -18.93
C SER A 226 -7.38 -11.28 -18.35
N ILE A 227 -8.06 -12.27 -18.92
CA ILE A 227 -7.86 -13.68 -18.56
C ILE A 227 -6.41 -14.10 -18.83
N THR A 228 -5.92 -13.79 -20.04
CA THR A 228 -4.59 -14.21 -20.51
C THR A 228 -3.49 -13.56 -19.68
N ASP A 229 -3.54 -12.25 -19.50
CA ASP A 229 -2.50 -11.51 -18.78
C ASP A 229 -2.57 -11.75 -17.27
N GLY A 230 -3.78 -11.89 -16.71
CA GLY A 230 -3.95 -12.23 -15.31
C GLY A 230 -3.40 -13.63 -14.99
N ALA A 231 -3.62 -14.61 -15.88
CA ALA A 231 -3.02 -15.94 -15.74
C ALA A 231 -1.48 -15.92 -15.79
N LYS A 232 -0.88 -15.10 -16.67
CA LYS A 232 0.58 -14.91 -16.72
C LYS A 232 1.11 -14.30 -15.43
N ILE A 233 0.48 -13.25 -14.91
CA ILE A 233 0.88 -12.60 -13.65
C ILE A 233 0.76 -13.59 -12.48
N ALA A 234 -0.38 -14.30 -12.37
CA ALA A 234 -0.56 -15.32 -11.34
C ALA A 234 0.51 -16.40 -11.39
N ALA A 235 0.90 -16.87 -12.59
CA ALA A 235 1.99 -17.83 -12.76
C ALA A 235 3.36 -17.26 -12.36
N ILE A 236 3.63 -15.97 -12.61
CA ILE A 236 4.86 -15.31 -12.13
C ILE A 236 4.91 -15.35 -10.59
N ILE A 237 3.82 -14.98 -9.92
CA ILE A 237 3.75 -14.91 -8.46
C ILE A 237 3.85 -16.31 -7.84
N ASN A 238 3.06 -17.28 -8.33
CA ASN A 238 3.02 -18.62 -7.77
C ASN A 238 4.36 -19.37 -7.86
N HIS A 239 5.10 -19.18 -8.95
CA HIS A 239 6.37 -19.87 -9.17
C HIS A 239 7.59 -19.11 -8.63
N SER A 240 7.40 -17.97 -7.96
CA SER A 240 8.50 -17.21 -7.38
C SER A 240 8.70 -17.58 -5.91
N ALA A 241 9.97 -17.79 -5.52
CA ALA A 241 10.37 -17.87 -4.12
C ALA A 241 10.66 -16.44 -3.63
N ILE A 242 9.81 -15.93 -2.73
CA ILE A 242 9.91 -14.56 -2.21
C ILE A 242 10.29 -14.65 -0.74
N ALA A 243 11.59 -14.50 -0.44
CA ALA A 243 12.11 -14.57 0.92
C ALA A 243 12.72 -13.23 1.38
N THR A 244 13.03 -12.34 0.44
CA THR A 244 13.72 -11.08 0.70
C THR A 244 13.03 -9.89 0.03
N PRO A 245 13.31 -8.65 0.50
CA PRO A 245 12.87 -7.44 -0.19
C PRO A 245 13.27 -7.35 -1.67
N ASN A 246 14.43 -7.89 -2.04
CA ASN A 246 14.86 -7.85 -3.45
C ASN A 246 14.08 -8.86 -4.32
N ASP A 247 13.60 -9.96 -3.73
CA ASP A 247 12.78 -10.93 -4.47
C ASP A 247 11.43 -10.33 -4.85
N ILE A 248 10.80 -9.58 -3.93
CA ILE A 248 9.52 -8.92 -4.22
C ILE A 248 9.67 -7.85 -5.31
N GLU A 249 10.78 -7.12 -5.35
CA GLU A 249 11.09 -6.15 -6.42
C GLU A 249 11.17 -6.83 -7.79
N ASN A 250 11.88 -7.96 -7.87
CA ASN A 250 12.04 -8.73 -9.11
C ASN A 250 10.72 -9.30 -9.60
N VAL A 251 9.89 -9.84 -8.69
CA VAL A 251 8.56 -10.34 -9.01
C VAL A 251 7.67 -9.20 -9.47
N PHE A 252 7.67 -8.08 -8.75
CA PHE A 252 6.87 -6.90 -9.06
C PHE A 252 7.18 -6.35 -10.46
N ILE A 253 8.45 -6.15 -10.82
CA ILE A 253 8.84 -5.68 -12.16
C ILE A 253 8.33 -6.62 -13.26
N ARG A 254 8.44 -7.94 -13.06
CA ARG A 254 7.95 -8.94 -14.04
C ARG A 254 6.43 -8.87 -14.19
N CYS A 255 5.70 -8.71 -13.10
CA CYS A 255 4.24 -8.58 -13.14
C CYS A 255 3.80 -7.27 -13.80
N VAL A 256 4.46 -6.15 -13.47
CA VAL A 256 4.18 -4.84 -14.09
C VAL A 256 4.45 -4.87 -15.60
N ALA A 257 5.50 -5.55 -16.05
CA ALA A 257 5.78 -5.69 -17.48
C ALA A 257 4.70 -6.45 -18.26
N VAL A 258 3.90 -7.28 -17.58
CA VAL A 258 2.70 -7.91 -18.17
C VAL A 258 1.51 -6.96 -18.11
N LEU A 259 1.29 -6.31 -16.95
CA LEU A 259 0.14 -5.43 -16.72
C LEU A 259 0.19 -4.15 -17.58
N TYR A 260 1.39 -3.63 -17.83
CA TYR A 260 1.68 -2.45 -18.64
C TYR A 260 2.80 -2.78 -19.65
N PRO A 261 2.50 -3.49 -20.75
CA PRO A 261 3.52 -3.89 -21.71
C PRO A 261 4.38 -2.71 -22.18
N PRO A 262 5.73 -2.83 -22.15
CA PRO A 262 6.60 -1.78 -22.67
C PRO A 262 6.32 -1.50 -24.16
N PRO A 263 6.50 -0.24 -24.64
CA PRO A 263 6.21 0.11 -26.03
C PRO A 263 6.99 -0.69 -27.08
N SER A 264 8.18 -1.17 -26.72
CA SER A 264 8.98 -2.11 -27.51
C SER A 264 10.02 -2.79 -26.61
N SER A 265 10.72 -3.79 -27.15
CA SER A 265 11.84 -4.46 -26.46
C SER A 265 13.03 -3.54 -26.13
N ALA A 266 13.04 -2.32 -26.67
CA ALA A 266 14.03 -1.30 -26.32
C ALA A 266 13.74 -0.60 -25.00
N TYR A 267 12.59 -0.86 -24.35
CA TYR A 267 12.19 -0.26 -23.08
C TYR A 267 11.98 -1.32 -22.00
N ALA A 268 12.36 -1.00 -20.77
CA ALA A 268 12.14 -1.87 -19.62
C ALA A 268 11.79 -1.04 -18.38
N PHE A 269 11.05 -1.69 -17.46
CA PHE A 269 10.80 -1.13 -16.14
C PHE A 269 12.03 -1.25 -15.26
N SER A 270 12.21 -0.27 -14.39
CA SER A 270 13.22 -0.28 -13.33
C SER A 270 12.67 0.35 -12.06
N LEU A 271 13.28 -0.01 -10.94
CA LEU A 271 12.96 0.55 -9.64
C LEU A 271 14.12 1.41 -9.15
N THR A 272 13.81 2.60 -8.65
CA THR A 272 14.78 3.50 -8.01
C THR A 272 14.33 3.81 -6.60
N LEU A 273 15.25 3.79 -5.63
CA LEU A 273 14.93 4.15 -4.26
C LEU A 273 14.45 5.60 -4.20
N ASP A 274 13.29 5.81 -3.58
CA ASP A 274 12.77 7.14 -3.30
C ASP A 274 13.35 7.65 -1.97
N MET A 275 14.34 8.52 -2.09
CA MET A 275 15.06 9.12 -0.96
C MET A 275 14.22 10.15 -0.18
N THR A 276 13.04 10.54 -0.68
CA THR A 276 12.16 11.47 0.03
C THR A 276 11.47 10.81 1.21
N ASN A 277 11.27 9.49 1.16
CA ASN A 277 10.73 8.71 2.27
C ASN A 277 11.84 8.26 3.22
N LYS A 278 11.75 8.68 4.48
CA LYS A 278 12.77 8.40 5.51
C LYS A 278 12.40 7.25 6.44
N TYR A 279 11.15 6.79 6.41
CA TYR A 279 10.60 5.87 7.43
C TYR A 279 10.48 4.44 6.93
N PHE A 280 10.30 4.27 5.62
CA PHE A 280 10.26 2.95 5.02
C PHE A 280 10.85 2.97 3.62
N ARG A 281 11.20 1.78 3.13
CA ARG A 281 11.71 1.63 1.77
C ARG A 281 10.56 1.89 0.80
N ARG A 282 10.65 2.95 0.01
CA ARG A 282 9.73 3.24 -1.10
C ARG A 282 10.53 3.24 -2.40
N MET A 283 10.03 2.56 -3.42
CA MET A 283 10.68 2.44 -4.73
C MET A 283 9.80 3.11 -5.78
N ALA A 284 10.37 4.02 -6.55
CA ALA A 284 9.73 4.61 -7.70
C ALA A 284 9.89 3.69 -8.93
N LEU A 285 8.76 3.36 -9.55
CA LEU A 285 8.66 2.60 -10.78
C LEU A 285 8.87 3.53 -11.98
N ASN A 286 9.92 3.25 -12.73
CA ASN A 286 10.31 3.98 -13.94
C ASN A 286 10.21 3.07 -15.16
N ILE A 287 10.10 3.68 -16.34
CA ILE A 287 10.31 2.99 -17.62
C ILE A 287 11.34 3.78 -18.43
N GLY A 288 12.35 3.09 -18.96
CA GLY A 288 13.45 3.72 -19.67
C GLY A 288 14.00 2.84 -20.79
N ARG A 289 14.84 3.44 -21.65
CA ARG A 289 15.52 2.68 -22.71
C ARG A 289 16.53 1.71 -22.10
N VAL A 290 16.51 0.47 -22.57
CA VAL A 290 17.54 -0.53 -22.24
C VAL A 290 18.86 -0.08 -22.87
N ALA A 291 19.91 0.03 -22.05
CA ALA A 291 21.23 0.37 -22.55
C ALA A 291 21.68 -0.68 -23.58
N LYS A 292 21.98 -0.24 -24.82
CA LYS A 292 22.61 -1.13 -25.80
C LYS A 292 23.99 -1.51 -25.26
N ARG A 293 24.19 -2.78 -24.90
CA ARG A 293 25.53 -3.30 -24.63
C ARG A 293 26.36 -3.05 -25.89
N ARG A 294 27.37 -2.16 -25.79
CA ARG A 294 28.40 -2.05 -26.83
C ARG A 294 29.09 -3.41 -26.85
N LYS A 295 28.97 -4.11 -27.97
CA LYS A 295 29.72 -5.33 -28.24
C LYS A 295 31.18 -4.98 -28.47
#